data_AF-A0A024W5B4-F1
#
_entry.id   AF-A0A024W5B4-F1
#
_cell.length_a   1.000
_cell.length_b   1.000
_cell.length_c   1.000
_cell.angle_alpha   90.00
_cell.angle_beta   90.00
_cell.angle_gamma   90.00
#
_symmetry.space_group_name_H-M   'P 1'
#
loop_
_entity.id
_entity.type
_entity.pdbx_description
1 polymer ?
#
loop_
_entity_poly.entity_id
_entity_poly.type
_entity_poly.pdbx_seq_one_letter_code
_entity_poly.pdbx_strand_id
1 'polypeptide(L)'
;MKKNKIREKYIKILFDKIDDEKIQKDLEFSNYNYNFFIKHDIYYLNKKFYKVKNINDITIKKTLLLYLYKHNFYVPKIIKRLIFKKLLLQNENNENNENNENNENNENNENNENNENNENFNYNIYLLLSYLKNPNIIEATQKIIDLDVFRTRINKENEKTIYFFNLFLNYACSHFQFKYKQGLNEVLALFFYLKGKHFNMVDVYFCFESFVEKFLKEFYYDDEFFFLQISFYLFKILIKYHDPVLSEILENNKMTPEIYASSWFLTLFASKCNMRILNLIYMIFLLEKNPFFYFYFSLALLILHRNIFLCVDNSNLPELLSKINIFNKKFLKKVWAFGKYLERQTPVSFVHKLFFIKNVLIHLTSENSAENYEKKNVLLNFFKSIDYMSVNSYEILKNLCEGNNKYLFLDIRLNSHFKSFHLYNSINMELVKNYLDIFKNTISVEHKKEKIKRKKKKACDMKKIWYILKVYDDKEVVGNDKYLFCFLLRKKYNMNCLVSYDDNILLKKKTDQVKRKSNQINFGALENKNRKKSKWNQSDKKIKDNEKKREKKKKKKKKKKI
;
A
#
# COMPACT_ATOMS: atom_id res chain seq x y z
N MET A 1 11.61 -27.47 -3.50
CA MET A 1 11.46 -27.84 -2.06
C MET A 1 10.22 -28.72 -1.91
N LYS A 2 10.32 -29.95 -1.36
CA LYS A 2 9.19 -30.88 -1.23
C LYS A 2 8.07 -30.23 -0.38
N LYS A 3 6.78 -30.34 -0.78
CA LYS A 3 5.62 -29.73 -0.09
C LYS A 3 5.58 -30.03 1.42
N ASN A 4 6.05 -31.21 1.82
CA ASN A 4 6.15 -31.64 3.21
C ASN A 4 7.10 -30.76 4.04
N LYS A 5 8.27 -30.38 3.49
CA LYS A 5 9.20 -29.45 4.18
C LYS A 5 8.59 -28.07 4.38
N ILE A 6 7.72 -27.60 3.46
CA ILE A 6 7.02 -26.32 3.63
C ILE A 6 5.96 -26.45 4.74
N ARG A 7 5.23 -27.57 4.77
CA ARG A 7 4.26 -27.86 5.83
C ARG A 7 4.90 -27.86 7.22
N GLU A 8 6.03 -28.53 7.39
CA GLU A 8 6.78 -28.53 8.66
C GLU A 8 7.21 -27.14 9.10
N LYS A 9 7.65 -26.31 8.15
CA LYS A 9 8.03 -24.91 8.41
C LYS A 9 6.87 -24.07 8.94
N TYR A 10 5.66 -24.24 8.39
CA TYR A 10 4.47 -23.59 8.93
C TYR A 10 4.08 -24.12 10.30
N ILE A 11 4.18 -25.45 10.52
CA ILE A 11 3.87 -26.06 11.82
C ILE A 11 4.79 -25.50 12.91
N LYS A 12 6.10 -25.43 12.66
CA LYS A 12 7.06 -24.89 13.64
C LYS A 12 6.80 -23.42 14.03
N ILE A 13 6.26 -22.62 13.12
CA ILE A 13 5.93 -21.21 13.40
C ILE A 13 4.63 -21.09 14.18
N LEU A 14 3.62 -21.86 13.80
CA LEU A 14 2.26 -21.67 14.28
C LEU A 14 1.95 -22.47 15.54
N PHE A 15 2.78 -23.46 15.88
CA PHE A 15 2.48 -24.40 16.95
C PHE A 15 3.69 -24.71 17.81
N ASP A 16 3.42 -24.98 19.08
CA ASP A 16 4.33 -25.67 20.00
C ASP A 16 3.96 -27.15 20.08
N LYS A 17 4.98 -28.01 20.00
CA LYS A 17 4.78 -29.45 20.14
C LYS A 17 4.46 -29.74 21.61
N ILE A 18 3.42 -30.54 21.84
CA ILE A 18 3.08 -31.05 23.17
C ILE A 18 3.61 -32.48 23.28
N ASP A 19 4.06 -32.86 24.47
CA ASP A 19 4.48 -34.25 24.73
C ASP A 19 3.27 -35.16 24.92
N ASP A 20 3.32 -36.31 24.25
CA ASP A 20 2.19 -37.23 24.13
C ASP A 20 1.75 -37.80 25.50
N GLU A 21 2.67 -37.93 26.46
CA GLU A 21 2.41 -38.40 27.84
C GLU A 21 1.54 -37.44 28.67
N LYS A 22 1.64 -36.12 28.46
CA LYS A 22 0.78 -35.14 29.15
C LYS A 22 -0.67 -35.24 28.68
N ILE A 23 -0.85 -35.46 27.38
CA ILE A 23 -2.19 -35.54 26.77
C ILE A 23 -2.87 -36.86 27.09
N GLN A 24 -2.12 -37.95 27.26
CA GLN A 24 -2.68 -39.25 27.64
C GLN A 24 -3.30 -39.23 29.05
N LYS A 25 -2.66 -38.52 30.00
CA LYS A 25 -3.23 -38.26 31.33
C LYS A 25 -4.50 -37.39 31.27
N ASP A 26 -4.51 -36.36 30.43
CA ASP A 26 -5.69 -35.51 30.24
C ASP A 26 -6.84 -36.24 29.50
N LEU A 27 -6.51 -37.17 28.59
CA LEU A 27 -7.46 -38.02 27.85
C LEU A 27 -8.15 -39.05 28.74
N GLU A 28 -7.41 -39.66 29.68
CA GLU A 28 -7.96 -40.62 30.65
C GLU A 28 -9.00 -39.97 31.59
N PHE A 29 -8.85 -38.67 31.87
CA PHE A 29 -9.85 -37.89 32.60
C PHE A 29 -11.03 -37.39 31.74
N SER A 30 -10.90 -37.39 30.40
CA SER A 30 -11.87 -36.79 29.49
C SER A 30 -12.61 -37.79 28.59
N ASN A 31 -12.95 -38.98 29.11
CA ASN A 31 -13.63 -40.05 28.36
C ASN A 31 -15.04 -39.70 27.83
N TYR A 32 -15.51 -38.45 27.99
CA TYR A 32 -16.83 -38.03 27.53
C TYR A 32 -16.89 -36.85 26.54
N ASN A 33 -15.78 -36.24 26.11
CA ASN A 33 -15.91 -35.08 25.22
C ASN A 33 -14.73 -34.85 24.25
N TYR A 34 -14.89 -35.30 22.99
CA TYR A 34 -14.07 -34.85 21.84
C TYR A 34 -14.04 -33.31 21.68
N ASN A 35 -15.00 -32.60 22.31
CA ASN A 35 -15.09 -31.15 22.36
C ASN A 35 -14.03 -30.46 23.25
N PHE A 36 -13.35 -31.18 24.15
CA PHE A 36 -12.38 -30.58 25.08
C PHE A 36 -11.10 -30.10 24.36
N PHE A 37 -10.68 -30.78 23.29
CA PHE A 37 -9.47 -30.43 22.53
C PHE A 37 -9.62 -29.18 21.64
N ILE A 38 -10.85 -28.82 21.24
CA ILE A 38 -11.12 -27.58 20.50
C ILE A 38 -11.03 -26.36 21.43
N LYS A 39 -11.41 -26.51 22.71
CA LYS A 39 -11.29 -25.44 23.72
C LYS A 39 -9.84 -25.08 24.08
N HIS A 40 -8.88 -26.00 23.91
CA HIS A 40 -7.48 -25.79 24.31
C HIS A 40 -6.53 -25.49 23.13
N ASP A 41 -7.04 -25.30 21.92
CA ASP A 41 -6.24 -25.07 20.72
C ASP A 41 -5.22 -26.17 20.40
N ILE A 42 -5.59 -27.41 20.70
CA ILE A 42 -4.73 -28.58 20.48
C ILE A 42 -5.14 -29.29 19.19
N TYR A 43 -4.17 -29.50 18.31
CA TYR A 43 -4.38 -30.11 16.99
C TYR A 43 -3.48 -31.32 16.77
N TYR A 44 -4.08 -32.41 16.30
CA TYR A 44 -3.34 -33.60 15.89
C TYR A 44 -2.86 -33.48 14.43
N LEU A 45 -1.56 -33.27 14.25
CA LEU A 45 -0.91 -33.05 12.94
C LEU A 45 0.32 -33.95 12.82
N ASN A 46 0.53 -34.61 11.68
CA ASN A 46 1.70 -35.47 11.45
C ASN A 46 1.97 -36.51 12.57
N LYS A 47 0.91 -37.13 13.11
CA LYS A 47 0.97 -38.09 14.21
C LYS A 47 1.47 -37.55 15.56
N LYS A 48 1.40 -36.23 15.77
CA LYS A 48 1.81 -35.55 17.01
C LYS A 48 0.79 -34.50 17.40
N PHE A 49 0.69 -34.19 18.68
CA PHE A 49 -0.15 -33.11 19.19
C PHE A 49 0.60 -31.77 19.25
N TYR A 50 -0.13 -30.70 18.96
CA TYR A 50 0.40 -29.35 18.81
C TYR A 50 -0.55 -28.34 19.42
N LYS A 51 -0.06 -27.41 20.26
CA LYS A 51 -0.80 -26.23 20.73
C LYS A 51 -0.56 -25.07 19.77
N VAL A 52 -1.60 -24.35 19.35
CA VAL A 52 -1.43 -23.14 18.52
C VAL A 52 -0.82 -22.02 19.35
N LYS A 53 0.19 -21.34 18.79
CA LYS A 53 0.75 -20.10 19.35
C LYS A 53 -0.22 -18.94 19.18
N ASN A 54 -0.06 -17.88 19.96
CA ASN A 54 -0.80 -16.65 19.72
C ASN A 54 -0.40 -16.05 18.35
N ILE A 55 -1.27 -16.18 17.35
CA ILE A 55 -0.99 -15.75 15.97
C ILE A 55 -1.13 -14.22 15.81
N ASN A 56 -1.69 -13.52 16.81
CA ASN A 56 -1.81 -12.07 16.79
C ASN A 56 -0.46 -11.37 16.95
N ASP A 57 0.58 -12.06 17.45
CA ASP A 57 1.94 -11.55 17.52
C ASP A 57 2.42 -11.03 16.16
N ILE A 58 2.80 -9.76 16.15
CA ILE A 58 3.37 -9.01 15.04
C ILE A 58 4.52 -9.76 14.36
N THR A 59 5.37 -10.42 15.14
CA THR A 59 6.53 -11.18 14.65
C THR A 59 6.08 -12.41 13.85
N ILE A 60 5.05 -13.11 14.33
CA ILE A 60 4.45 -14.26 13.65
C ILE A 60 3.78 -13.83 12.36
N LYS A 61 2.94 -12.78 12.38
CA LYS A 61 2.29 -12.22 11.17
C LYS A 61 3.31 -11.84 10.09
N LYS A 62 4.38 -11.12 10.45
CA LYS A 62 5.49 -10.77 9.53
C LYS A 62 6.18 -12.00 8.97
N THR A 63 6.42 -13.01 9.80
CA THR A 63 7.10 -14.24 9.38
C THR A 63 6.22 -15.06 8.42
N LEU A 64 4.90 -15.11 8.66
CA LEU A 64 3.94 -15.76 7.77
C LEU A 64 3.87 -15.08 6.40
N LEU A 65 3.84 -13.74 6.35
CA LEU A 65 3.94 -12.98 5.10
C LEU A 65 5.24 -13.27 4.35
N LEU A 66 6.37 -13.31 5.06
CA LEU A 66 7.66 -13.67 4.47
C LEU A 66 7.65 -15.09 3.88
N TYR A 67 7.00 -16.03 4.56
CA TYR A 67 6.88 -17.42 4.10
C TYR A 67 5.97 -17.53 2.88
N LEU A 68 4.84 -16.82 2.86
CA LEU A 68 3.99 -16.70 1.68
C LEU A 68 4.82 -16.24 0.47
N TYR A 69 5.64 -15.20 0.63
CA TYR A 69 6.48 -14.70 -0.45
C TYR A 69 7.58 -15.69 -0.87
N LYS A 70 8.31 -16.26 0.09
CA LYS A 70 9.43 -17.20 -0.15
C LYS A 70 8.95 -18.52 -0.77
N HIS A 71 7.75 -18.98 -0.43
CA HIS A 71 7.22 -20.27 -0.87
C HIS A 71 6.16 -20.14 -1.98
N ASN A 72 6.22 -19.07 -2.79
CA ASN A 72 5.32 -18.84 -3.94
C ASN A 72 3.83 -18.98 -3.58
N PHE A 73 3.44 -18.44 -2.42
CA PHE A 73 2.09 -18.45 -1.88
C PHE A 73 1.49 -19.88 -1.82
N TYR A 74 2.31 -20.86 -1.47
CA TYR A 74 1.85 -22.21 -1.13
C TYR A 74 1.61 -22.33 0.37
N VAL A 75 0.36 -22.59 0.74
CA VAL A 75 -0.04 -22.89 2.12
C VAL A 75 -0.86 -24.18 2.12
N PRO A 76 -0.52 -25.18 2.96
CA PRO A 76 -1.33 -26.38 3.11
C PRO A 76 -2.76 -26.06 3.56
N LYS A 77 -3.75 -26.83 3.06
CA LYS A 77 -5.18 -26.55 3.28
C LYS A 77 -5.58 -26.49 4.76
N ILE A 78 -5.05 -27.39 5.59
CA ILE A 78 -5.31 -27.43 7.03
C ILE A 78 -4.74 -26.18 7.71
N ILE A 79 -3.46 -25.87 7.48
CA ILE A 79 -2.79 -24.69 8.05
C ILE A 79 -3.54 -23.41 7.69
N LYS A 80 -3.97 -23.29 6.42
CA LYS A 80 -4.76 -22.17 5.95
C LYS A 80 -6.05 -21.97 6.77
N ARG A 81 -6.83 -23.02 6.98
CA ARG A 81 -8.05 -22.95 7.80
C ARG A 81 -7.76 -22.48 9.22
N LEU A 82 -6.69 -23.00 9.81
CA LEU A 82 -6.28 -22.65 11.17
C LEU A 82 -5.84 -21.18 11.27
N ILE A 83 -5.09 -20.67 10.28
CA ILE A 83 -4.73 -19.25 10.22
C ILE A 83 -5.98 -18.37 10.14
N PHE A 84 -6.93 -18.67 9.23
CA PHE A 84 -8.18 -17.91 9.12
C PHE A 84 -8.97 -17.94 10.43
N LYS A 85 -9.21 -19.15 10.97
CA LYS A 85 -9.95 -19.34 12.21
C LYS A 85 -9.33 -18.55 13.36
N LYS A 86 -8.01 -18.56 13.47
CA LYS A 86 -7.30 -17.90 14.57
C LYS A 86 -7.28 -16.39 14.45
N LEU A 87 -6.95 -15.87 13.26
CA LEU A 87 -6.89 -14.42 13.04
C LEU A 87 -8.25 -13.71 13.08
N LEU A 88 -9.34 -14.45 12.90
CA LEU A 88 -10.68 -13.88 12.87
C LEU A 88 -11.49 -14.14 14.14
N LEU A 89 -11.27 -15.26 14.83
CA LEU A 89 -12.04 -15.61 16.03
C LEU A 89 -11.28 -15.41 17.35
N GLN A 90 -9.99 -15.03 17.33
CA GLN A 90 -9.30 -14.64 18.56
C GLN A 90 -9.37 -13.11 18.71
N ASN A 91 -10.02 -12.66 19.78
CA ASN A 91 -10.34 -11.27 20.07
C ASN A 91 -9.13 -10.33 19.88
N GLU A 92 -9.32 -9.22 19.17
CA GLU A 92 -8.34 -8.15 19.00
C GLU A 92 -8.21 -7.24 20.24
N ASN A 93 -8.85 -7.57 21.36
CA ASN A 93 -8.92 -6.70 22.54
C ASN A 93 -7.60 -6.59 23.34
N ASN A 94 -6.59 -7.42 23.07
CA ASN A 94 -5.31 -7.30 23.76
C ASN A 94 -4.46 -6.10 23.28
N GLU A 95 -4.74 -5.49 22.12
CA GLU A 95 -3.93 -4.35 21.63
C GLU A 95 -4.35 -3.00 22.24
N ASN A 96 -5.55 -2.87 22.82
CA ASN A 96 -5.98 -1.61 23.45
C ASN A 96 -5.49 -1.46 24.92
N ASN A 97 -4.98 -2.52 25.53
CA ASN A 97 -4.55 -2.51 26.94
C ASN A 97 -3.04 -2.25 27.16
N GLU A 98 -2.20 -2.32 26.11
CA GLU A 98 -0.75 -2.00 26.24
C GLU A 98 -0.47 -0.52 26.60
N ASN A 99 -1.46 0.37 26.50
CA ASN A 99 -1.31 1.78 26.94
C ASN A 99 -1.70 2.02 28.42
N ASN A 100 -2.14 0.98 29.16
CA ASN A 100 -2.50 1.07 30.57
C ASN A 100 -1.58 0.24 31.50
N GLU A 101 -0.43 -0.26 31.02
CA GLU A 101 0.57 -0.95 31.84
C GLU A 101 1.46 0.02 32.64
N ASN A 102 0.85 0.88 33.45
CA ASN A 102 1.55 1.64 34.50
C ASN A 102 0.81 1.57 35.84
N ASN A 103 0.16 0.44 36.13
CA ASN A 103 -0.30 0.12 37.48
C ASN A 103 0.02 -1.36 37.75
N GLU A 104 1.18 -1.59 38.38
CA GLU A 104 1.51 -2.86 39.02
C GLU A 104 0.49 -3.10 40.15
N ASN A 105 -0.52 -3.92 39.87
CA ASN A 105 -1.32 -4.73 40.80
C ASN A 105 -2.59 -5.18 40.05
N ASN A 106 -2.58 -6.33 39.35
CA ASN A 106 -3.79 -7.13 39.07
C ASN A 106 -3.45 -8.44 38.30
N GLU A 107 -2.82 -9.42 38.95
CA GLU A 107 -2.77 -10.80 38.42
C GLU A 107 -4.12 -11.54 38.51
N ASN A 108 -5.14 -10.94 39.16
CA ASN A 108 -6.46 -11.56 39.36
C ASN A 108 -7.50 -11.20 38.28
N ASN A 109 -7.21 -10.31 37.32
CA ASN A 109 -8.18 -9.90 36.29
C ASN A 109 -8.15 -10.72 35.00
N GLU A 110 -7.03 -11.36 34.64
CA GLU A 110 -6.92 -12.13 33.39
C GLU A 110 -7.84 -13.36 33.35
N ASN A 111 -8.14 -13.97 34.51
CA ASN A 111 -9.03 -15.13 34.59
C ASN A 111 -10.51 -14.75 34.46
N ASN A 112 -10.91 -13.56 34.88
CA ASN A 112 -12.29 -13.09 34.76
C ASN A 112 -12.62 -12.62 33.33
N GLU A 113 -11.71 -11.89 32.67
CA GLU A 113 -11.93 -11.42 31.29
C GLU A 113 -12.00 -12.57 30.27
N ASN A 114 -11.21 -13.63 30.46
CA ASN A 114 -11.28 -14.82 29.61
C ASN A 114 -12.60 -15.59 29.77
N ASN A 115 -13.24 -15.53 30.94
CA ASN A 115 -14.54 -16.14 31.17
C ASN A 115 -15.66 -15.31 30.51
N GLU A 116 -15.69 -13.99 30.71
CA GLU A 116 -16.69 -13.10 30.07
C GLU A 116 -16.63 -13.14 28.53
N ASN A 117 -15.44 -13.18 27.96
CA ASN A 117 -15.27 -13.28 26.50
C ASN A 117 -15.76 -14.62 25.93
N ASN A 118 -15.55 -15.72 26.66
CA ASN A 118 -16.08 -17.03 26.28
C ASN A 118 -17.60 -17.09 26.43
N GLU A 119 -18.16 -16.43 27.44
CA GLU A 119 -19.61 -16.30 27.62
C GLU A 119 -20.24 -15.51 26.47
N ASN A 120 -19.63 -14.39 26.05
CA ASN A 120 -20.10 -13.61 24.89
C ASN A 120 -20.05 -14.41 23.58
N PHE A 121 -18.99 -15.17 23.32
CA PHE A 121 -18.91 -16.01 22.12
C PHE A 121 -19.95 -17.14 22.14
N ASN A 122 -20.17 -17.77 23.30
CA ASN A 122 -21.21 -18.80 23.46
C ASN A 122 -22.62 -18.21 23.27
N TYR A 123 -22.85 -16.98 23.75
CA TYR A 123 -24.09 -16.25 23.54
C TYR A 123 -24.32 -15.93 22.06
N ASN A 124 -23.30 -15.47 21.34
CA ASN A 124 -23.39 -15.24 19.90
C ASN A 124 -23.69 -16.53 19.12
N ILE A 125 -23.09 -17.66 19.51
CA ILE A 125 -23.45 -18.98 18.96
C ILE A 125 -24.93 -19.29 19.23
N TYR A 126 -25.41 -19.06 20.44
CA TYR A 126 -26.82 -19.26 20.78
C TYR A 126 -27.74 -18.41 19.91
N LEU A 127 -27.42 -17.13 19.70
CA LEU A 127 -28.18 -16.23 18.83
C LEU A 127 -28.22 -16.74 17.38
N LEU A 128 -27.08 -17.15 16.82
CA LEU A 128 -27.01 -17.75 15.49
C LEU A 128 -27.90 -18.99 15.41
N LEU A 129 -27.77 -19.92 16.37
CA LEU A 129 -28.56 -21.14 16.39
C LEU A 129 -30.06 -20.88 16.55
N SER A 130 -30.43 -19.88 17.34
CA SER A 130 -31.82 -19.43 17.51
C SER A 130 -32.37 -18.88 16.20
N TYR A 131 -31.61 -18.02 15.51
CA TYR A 131 -31.99 -17.48 14.21
C TYR A 131 -32.13 -18.59 13.15
N LEU A 132 -31.20 -19.55 13.14
CA LEU A 132 -31.26 -20.70 12.22
C LEU A 132 -32.50 -21.59 12.42
N LYS A 133 -33.06 -21.62 13.63
CA LYS A 133 -34.32 -22.35 13.91
C LYS A 133 -35.54 -21.57 13.41
N ASN A 134 -35.57 -20.25 13.65
CA ASN A 134 -36.68 -19.37 13.31
C ASN A 134 -36.14 -18.13 12.57
N PRO A 135 -35.86 -18.24 11.26
CA PRO A 135 -35.23 -17.17 10.52
C PRO A 135 -36.22 -16.04 10.25
N ASN A 136 -35.89 -14.83 10.73
CA ASN A 136 -36.63 -13.63 10.35
C ASN A 136 -36.03 -13.09 9.04
N ILE A 137 -36.62 -13.50 7.91
CA ILE A 137 -36.16 -13.17 6.56
C ILE A 137 -36.79 -11.85 6.12
N ILE A 138 -35.96 -10.93 5.63
CA ILE A 138 -36.43 -9.65 5.08
C ILE A 138 -36.89 -9.88 3.64
N GLU A 139 -38.21 -10.02 3.44
CA GLU A 139 -38.82 -10.32 2.13
C GLU A 139 -38.39 -9.34 1.02
N ALA A 140 -38.23 -8.06 1.35
CA ALA A 140 -37.85 -7.02 0.39
C ALA A 140 -36.49 -7.28 -0.29
N THR A 141 -35.52 -7.85 0.43
CA THR A 141 -34.19 -8.17 -0.11
C THR A 141 -34.03 -9.62 -0.53
N GLN A 142 -34.97 -10.50 -0.16
CA GLN A 142 -34.84 -11.93 -0.39
C GLN A 142 -34.68 -12.29 -1.87
N LYS A 143 -35.48 -11.66 -2.75
CA LYS A 143 -35.37 -11.87 -4.21
C LYS A 143 -33.98 -11.55 -4.75
N ILE A 144 -33.34 -10.49 -4.22
CA ILE A 144 -32.00 -10.07 -4.63
C ILE A 144 -30.96 -11.09 -4.14
N ILE A 145 -31.09 -11.52 -2.89
CA ILE A 145 -30.23 -12.57 -2.31
C ILE A 145 -30.34 -13.84 -3.13
N ASP A 146 -31.54 -14.32 -3.45
CA ASP A 146 -31.75 -15.58 -4.19
C ASP A 146 -31.07 -15.54 -5.57
N LEU A 147 -31.25 -14.45 -6.32
CA LEU A 147 -30.58 -14.24 -7.61
C LEU A 147 -29.05 -14.23 -7.48
N ASP A 148 -28.53 -13.62 -6.41
CA ASP A 148 -27.11 -13.59 -6.12
C ASP A 148 -26.56 -14.96 -5.75
N VAL A 149 -27.23 -15.69 -4.87
CA VAL A 149 -26.85 -17.06 -4.49
C VAL A 149 -26.80 -17.95 -5.72
N PHE A 150 -27.78 -17.84 -6.62
CA PHE A 150 -27.84 -18.62 -7.86
C PHE A 150 -26.61 -18.42 -8.76
N ARG A 151 -26.09 -17.19 -8.86
CA ARG A 151 -24.90 -16.88 -9.68
C ARG A 151 -23.56 -17.02 -8.93
N THR A 152 -23.59 -17.16 -7.61
CA THR A 152 -22.37 -17.26 -6.79
C THR A 152 -21.63 -18.58 -7.03
N ARG A 153 -20.30 -18.54 -6.89
CA ARG A 153 -19.38 -19.67 -7.09
C ARG A 153 -19.33 -20.62 -5.88
N ILE A 154 -20.47 -21.17 -5.49
CA ILE A 154 -20.63 -22.18 -4.43
C ILE A 154 -20.96 -23.56 -5.01
N ASN A 155 -20.96 -24.60 -4.15
CA ASN A 155 -21.41 -25.93 -4.57
C ASN A 155 -22.95 -25.95 -4.68
N LYS A 156 -23.46 -25.75 -5.89
CA LYS A 156 -24.90 -25.66 -6.19
C LYS A 156 -25.61 -27.02 -6.20
N GLU A 157 -24.86 -28.12 -6.28
CA GLU A 157 -25.43 -29.48 -6.22
C GLU A 157 -25.88 -29.85 -4.80
N ASN A 158 -25.44 -29.08 -3.80
CA ASN A 158 -25.74 -29.34 -2.40
C ASN A 158 -26.77 -28.34 -1.88
N GLU A 159 -28.03 -28.77 -1.81
CA GLU A 159 -29.16 -27.95 -1.33
C GLU A 159 -28.91 -27.36 0.06
N LYS A 160 -28.30 -28.13 0.97
CA LYS A 160 -27.94 -27.63 2.31
C LYS A 160 -26.96 -26.47 2.23
N THR A 161 -26.04 -26.49 1.26
CA THR A 161 -25.09 -25.39 1.06
C THR A 161 -25.82 -24.13 0.63
N ILE A 162 -26.75 -24.22 -0.32
CA ILE A 162 -27.57 -23.09 -0.77
C ILE A 162 -28.40 -22.53 0.39
N TYR A 163 -29.08 -23.41 1.13
CA TYR A 163 -29.92 -23.04 2.28
C TYR A 163 -29.14 -22.27 3.35
N PHE A 164 -28.02 -22.83 3.85
CA PHE A 164 -27.22 -22.15 4.86
C PHE A 164 -26.55 -20.88 4.33
N PHE A 165 -26.17 -20.86 3.06
CA PHE A 165 -25.57 -19.68 2.45
C PHE A 165 -26.55 -18.50 2.43
N ASN A 166 -27.80 -18.75 2.05
CA ASN A 166 -28.88 -17.78 2.06
C ASN A 166 -29.15 -17.26 3.49
N LEU A 167 -29.27 -18.17 4.46
CA LEU A 167 -29.50 -17.83 5.86
C LEU A 167 -28.36 -17.00 6.46
N PHE A 168 -27.11 -17.33 6.15
CA PHE A 168 -25.96 -16.58 6.66
C PHE A 168 -25.90 -15.16 6.11
N LEU A 169 -26.32 -14.92 4.85
CA LEU A 169 -26.44 -13.57 4.31
C LEU A 169 -27.54 -12.78 5.03
N ASN A 170 -28.72 -13.37 5.20
CA ASN A 170 -29.83 -12.74 5.91
C ASN A 170 -29.47 -12.43 7.37
N TYR A 171 -28.87 -13.39 8.07
CA TYR A 171 -28.46 -13.20 9.45
C TYR A 171 -27.37 -12.13 9.59
N ALA A 172 -26.39 -12.07 8.68
CA ALA A 172 -25.40 -11.00 8.69
C ALA A 172 -26.01 -9.60 8.46
N CYS A 173 -26.97 -9.48 7.53
CA CYS A 173 -27.67 -8.21 7.32
C CYS A 173 -28.44 -7.78 8.58
N SER A 174 -29.10 -8.73 9.25
CA SER A 174 -29.77 -8.47 10.53
C SER A 174 -28.79 -8.13 11.65
N HIS A 175 -27.69 -8.85 11.78
CA HIS A 175 -26.67 -8.63 12.81
C HIS A 175 -26.03 -7.24 12.68
N PHE A 176 -25.60 -6.86 11.47
CA PHE A 176 -24.96 -5.57 11.21
C PHE A 176 -25.95 -4.41 11.00
N GLN A 177 -27.26 -4.68 11.00
CA GLN A 177 -28.31 -3.67 10.80
C GLN A 177 -28.18 -2.88 9.48
N PHE A 178 -27.73 -3.54 8.40
CA PHE A 178 -27.69 -2.96 7.06
C PHE A 178 -28.55 -3.75 6.06
N LYS A 179 -28.95 -3.10 4.96
CA LYS A 179 -29.65 -3.77 3.85
C LYS A 179 -28.67 -4.57 3.00
N TYR A 180 -29.14 -5.71 2.48
CA TYR A 180 -28.32 -6.53 1.58
C TYR A 180 -27.89 -5.73 0.35
N LYS A 181 -26.58 -5.77 0.05
CA LYS A 181 -25.99 -5.18 -1.14
C LYS A 181 -25.18 -6.23 -1.89
N GLN A 182 -25.35 -6.23 -3.21
CA GLN A 182 -24.68 -7.13 -4.12
C GLN A 182 -23.15 -7.13 -3.90
N GLY A 183 -22.57 -8.33 -3.86
CA GLY A 183 -21.13 -8.55 -3.67
C GLY A 183 -20.79 -9.18 -2.32
N LEU A 184 -21.66 -9.03 -1.30
CA LEU A 184 -21.48 -9.66 0.01
C LEU A 184 -21.48 -11.20 -0.11
N ASN A 185 -22.29 -11.74 -1.01
CA ASN A 185 -22.29 -13.14 -1.42
C ASN A 185 -20.90 -13.64 -1.86
N GLU A 186 -20.16 -12.87 -2.67
CA GLU A 186 -18.82 -13.29 -3.12
C GLU A 186 -17.80 -13.36 -1.97
N VAL A 187 -17.99 -12.53 -0.93
CA VAL A 187 -17.18 -12.56 0.29
C VAL A 187 -17.49 -13.83 1.10
N LEU A 188 -18.77 -14.12 1.34
CA LEU A 188 -19.21 -15.32 2.07
C LEU A 188 -18.76 -16.62 1.39
N ALA A 189 -18.76 -16.65 0.05
CA ALA A 189 -18.38 -17.82 -0.73
C ALA A 189 -16.96 -18.32 -0.44
N LEU A 190 -16.03 -17.44 -0.07
CA LEU A 190 -14.70 -17.85 0.35
C LEU A 190 -14.72 -18.69 1.63
N PHE A 191 -15.54 -18.33 2.61
CA PHE A 191 -15.61 -19.02 3.89
C PHE A 191 -16.27 -20.39 3.72
N PHE A 192 -17.29 -20.50 2.87
CA PHE A 192 -17.81 -21.81 2.43
C PHE A 192 -16.75 -22.66 1.73
N TYR A 193 -15.89 -22.07 0.90
CA TYR A 193 -14.76 -22.76 0.28
C TYR A 193 -13.74 -23.28 1.30
N LEU A 194 -13.63 -22.63 2.46
CA LEU A 194 -12.76 -23.06 3.56
C LEU A 194 -13.34 -24.23 4.38
N LYS A 195 -14.64 -24.49 4.32
CA LYS A 195 -15.33 -25.58 5.05
C LYS A 195 -14.59 -26.92 4.96
N GLY A 196 -14.50 -27.64 6.09
CA GLY A 196 -14.04 -29.03 6.18
C GLY A 196 -13.34 -29.32 7.50
N LYS A 197 -12.41 -30.29 7.52
CA LYS A 197 -11.67 -30.63 8.75
C LYS A 197 -11.05 -29.39 9.41
N HIS A 198 -11.37 -29.18 10.70
CA HIS A 198 -11.01 -28.03 11.54
C HIS A 198 -11.61 -26.68 11.14
N PHE A 199 -12.67 -26.66 10.32
CA PHE A 199 -13.40 -25.45 9.94
C PHE A 199 -14.88 -25.81 9.64
N ASN A 200 -15.71 -25.77 10.68
CA ASN A 200 -17.12 -26.19 10.64
C ASN A 200 -18.05 -25.06 10.15
N MET A 201 -19.38 -25.28 10.12
CA MET A 201 -20.32 -24.24 9.65
C MET A 201 -20.42 -23.02 10.57
N VAL A 202 -20.24 -23.21 11.87
CA VAL A 202 -20.20 -22.11 12.84
C VAL A 202 -18.96 -21.25 12.58
N ASP A 203 -17.80 -21.88 12.36
CA ASP A 203 -16.56 -21.21 11.96
C ASP A 203 -16.73 -20.45 10.64
N VAL A 204 -17.48 -21.01 9.67
CA VAL A 204 -17.77 -20.32 8.40
C VAL A 204 -18.47 -19.00 8.63
N TYR A 205 -19.52 -18.98 9.45
CA TYR A 205 -20.28 -17.77 9.71
C TYR A 205 -19.47 -16.76 10.51
N PHE A 206 -18.95 -17.14 11.68
CA PHE A 206 -18.25 -16.18 12.54
C PHE A 206 -16.96 -15.66 11.90
N CYS A 207 -16.21 -16.48 11.14
CA CYS A 207 -15.07 -15.94 10.41
C CYS A 207 -15.50 -14.95 9.31
N PHE A 208 -16.63 -15.21 8.66
CA PHE A 208 -17.19 -14.27 7.68
C PHE A 208 -17.63 -12.97 8.34
N GLU A 209 -18.38 -13.05 9.44
CA GLU A 209 -18.82 -11.91 10.25
C GLU A 209 -17.64 -11.06 10.70
N SER A 210 -16.65 -11.64 11.40
CA SER A 210 -15.47 -10.90 11.86
C SER A 210 -14.67 -10.31 10.71
N PHE A 211 -14.64 -10.96 9.53
CA PHE A 211 -13.98 -10.40 8.35
C PHE A 211 -14.74 -9.20 7.80
N VAL A 212 -16.08 -9.27 7.75
CA VAL A 212 -16.92 -8.15 7.34
C VAL A 212 -16.77 -6.99 8.32
N GLU A 213 -16.84 -7.25 9.62
CA GLU A 213 -16.65 -6.23 10.65
C GLU A 213 -15.30 -5.52 10.53
N LYS A 214 -14.23 -6.29 10.31
CA LYS A 214 -12.87 -5.75 10.25
C LYS A 214 -12.62 -4.87 9.02
N PHE A 215 -13.12 -5.26 7.85
CA PHE A 215 -12.71 -4.64 6.58
C PHE A 215 -13.83 -4.00 5.75
N LEU A 216 -15.07 -4.44 5.93
CA LEU A 216 -16.14 -4.17 4.97
C LEU A 216 -17.35 -3.44 5.56
N LYS A 217 -17.61 -3.55 6.86
CA LYS A 217 -18.80 -3.02 7.54
C LYS A 217 -19.12 -1.59 7.13
N GLU A 218 -18.11 -0.72 7.08
CA GLU A 218 -18.28 0.69 6.73
C GLU A 218 -18.81 0.92 5.30
N PHE A 219 -18.53 0.02 4.35
CA PHE A 219 -19.04 0.13 2.98
C PHE A 219 -20.50 -0.29 2.84
N TYR A 220 -21.00 -1.11 3.78
CA TYR A 220 -22.35 -1.66 3.74
C TYR A 220 -23.32 -0.87 4.62
N TYR A 221 -22.81 -0.15 5.62
CA TYR A 221 -23.59 0.49 6.68
C TYR A 221 -24.66 1.48 6.19
N ASP A 222 -24.37 2.30 5.19
CA ASP A 222 -25.28 3.37 4.73
C ASP A 222 -25.76 3.16 3.29
N ASP A 223 -27.05 3.40 3.02
CA ASP A 223 -27.65 3.15 1.69
C ASP A 223 -27.01 3.97 0.56
N GLU A 224 -26.37 5.10 0.88
CA GLU A 224 -25.72 5.99 -0.09
C GLU A 224 -24.26 5.65 -0.38
N PHE A 225 -23.72 4.63 0.28
CA PHE A 225 -22.32 4.22 0.14
C PHE A 225 -21.33 5.36 0.43
N PHE A 226 -21.61 6.19 1.41
CA PHE A 226 -20.81 7.34 1.81
C PHE A 226 -19.33 7.00 2.00
N PHE A 227 -19.03 5.93 2.74
CA PHE A 227 -17.66 5.50 2.98
C PHE A 227 -16.97 5.06 1.68
N LEU A 228 -17.70 4.44 0.76
CA LEU A 228 -17.20 4.03 -0.55
C LEU A 228 -16.86 5.26 -1.41
N GLN A 229 -17.74 6.26 -1.44
CA GLN A 229 -17.52 7.50 -2.19
C GLN A 229 -16.24 8.20 -1.70
N ILE A 230 -16.09 8.38 -0.38
CA ILE A 230 -14.86 8.96 0.19
C ILE A 230 -13.64 8.09 -0.13
N SER A 231 -13.78 6.77 -0.07
CA SER A 231 -12.70 5.85 -0.45
C SER A 231 -12.26 6.06 -1.90
N PHE A 232 -13.17 6.33 -2.83
CA PHE A 232 -12.80 6.64 -4.22
C PHE A 232 -12.10 7.98 -4.36
N TYR A 233 -12.53 9.03 -3.66
CA TYR A 233 -11.82 10.32 -3.65
C TYR A 233 -10.40 10.17 -3.12
N LEU A 234 -10.23 9.47 -1.99
CA LEU A 234 -8.91 9.19 -1.43
C LEU A 234 -8.08 8.31 -2.35
N PHE A 235 -8.67 7.31 -3.01
CA PHE A 235 -7.97 6.49 -3.97
C PHE A 235 -7.51 7.28 -5.20
N LYS A 236 -8.31 8.23 -5.68
CA LYS A 236 -7.93 9.17 -6.74
C LYS A 236 -6.72 10.02 -6.34
N ILE A 237 -6.73 10.57 -5.12
CA ILE A 237 -5.58 11.32 -4.57
C ILE A 237 -4.34 10.41 -4.50
N LEU A 238 -4.50 9.16 -4.08
CA LEU A 238 -3.42 8.19 -3.99
C LEU A 238 -2.84 7.87 -5.38
N ILE A 239 -3.68 7.69 -6.42
CA ILE A 239 -3.22 7.52 -7.81
C ILE A 239 -2.44 8.76 -8.24
N LYS A 240 -3.00 9.96 -8.08
CA LYS A 240 -2.35 11.23 -8.47
C LYS A 240 -1.01 11.45 -7.78
N TYR A 241 -0.88 11.03 -6.53
CA TYR A 241 0.36 11.15 -5.77
C TYR A 241 1.48 10.25 -6.30
N HIS A 242 1.17 9.01 -6.66
CA HIS A 242 2.18 8.03 -7.10
C HIS A 242 2.40 7.98 -8.61
N ASP A 243 1.34 8.22 -9.40
CA ASP A 243 1.37 8.20 -10.85
C ASP A 243 0.46 9.32 -11.43
N PRO A 244 0.98 10.57 -11.47
CA PRO A 244 0.20 11.71 -11.97
C PRO A 244 -0.16 11.59 -13.46
N VAL A 245 0.63 10.84 -14.24
CA VAL A 245 0.37 10.62 -15.67
C VAL A 245 -0.84 9.70 -15.84
N LEU A 246 -0.87 8.59 -15.11
CA LEU A 246 -2.04 7.70 -15.08
C LEU A 246 -3.28 8.44 -14.57
N SER A 247 -3.15 9.27 -13.54
CA SER A 247 -4.25 10.12 -13.05
C SER A 247 -4.80 11.03 -14.15
N GLU A 248 -3.94 11.73 -14.90
CA GLU A 248 -4.34 12.62 -15.99
C GLU A 248 -5.09 11.85 -17.09
N ILE A 249 -4.61 10.65 -17.46
CA ILE A 249 -5.26 9.81 -18.47
C ILE A 249 -6.66 9.39 -18.02
N LEU A 250 -6.80 8.96 -16.77
CA LEU A 250 -8.09 8.56 -16.21
C LEU A 250 -9.04 9.75 -16.14
N GLU A 251 -8.57 10.92 -15.68
CA GLU A 251 -9.37 12.14 -15.61
C GLU A 251 -9.84 12.63 -16.98
N ASN A 252 -8.93 12.70 -17.95
CA ASN A 252 -9.25 13.14 -19.32
C ASN A 252 -10.29 12.24 -19.99
N ASN A 253 -10.28 10.95 -19.66
CA ASN A 253 -11.25 9.97 -20.14
C ASN A 253 -12.48 9.82 -19.24
N LYS A 254 -12.65 10.66 -18.20
CA LYS A 254 -13.74 10.59 -17.22
C LYS A 254 -13.85 9.21 -16.53
N MET A 255 -12.74 8.50 -16.40
CA MET A 255 -12.64 7.20 -15.75
C MET A 255 -12.45 7.35 -14.25
N THR A 256 -13.55 7.62 -13.55
CA THR A 256 -13.51 7.74 -12.09
C THR A 256 -13.44 6.35 -11.43
N PRO A 257 -12.86 6.22 -10.21
CA PRO A 257 -12.75 4.93 -9.54
C PRO A 257 -14.07 4.19 -9.33
N GLU A 258 -15.19 4.89 -9.22
CA GLU A 258 -16.55 4.35 -9.14
C GLU A 258 -16.82 3.35 -10.27
N ILE A 259 -16.32 3.64 -11.48
CA ILE A 259 -16.60 2.86 -12.69
C ILE A 259 -15.91 1.49 -12.65
N TYR A 260 -14.66 1.43 -12.18
CA TYR A 260 -13.84 0.21 -12.29
C TYR A 260 -13.49 -0.45 -10.96
N ALA A 261 -13.45 0.30 -9.87
CA ALA A 261 -12.98 -0.15 -8.57
C ALA A 261 -14.09 -0.50 -7.57
N SER A 262 -15.36 -0.21 -7.85
CA SER A 262 -16.48 -0.54 -6.94
C SER A 262 -16.48 -1.98 -6.46
N SER A 263 -16.36 -2.91 -7.42
CA SER A 263 -16.25 -4.33 -7.10
C SER A 263 -14.98 -4.71 -6.33
N TRP A 264 -13.89 -3.95 -6.46
CA TRP A 264 -12.63 -4.21 -5.76
C TRP A 264 -12.78 -3.90 -4.28
N PHE A 265 -13.41 -2.76 -3.96
CA PHE A 265 -13.58 -2.29 -2.58
C PHE A 265 -14.68 -3.06 -1.87
N LEU A 266 -15.87 -3.15 -2.48
CA LEU A 266 -17.02 -3.86 -1.88
C LEU A 266 -16.75 -5.34 -1.61
N THR A 267 -16.01 -6.01 -2.50
CA THR A 267 -15.78 -7.46 -2.39
C THR A 267 -14.35 -7.83 -2.04
N LEU A 268 -13.48 -6.86 -1.75
CA LEU A 268 -12.04 -7.07 -1.57
C LEU A 268 -11.43 -7.99 -2.65
N PHE A 269 -11.75 -7.69 -3.91
CA PHE A 269 -11.32 -8.43 -5.10
C PHE A 269 -11.90 -9.84 -5.27
N ALA A 270 -12.89 -10.27 -4.47
CA ALA A 270 -13.52 -11.58 -4.64
C ALA A 270 -14.06 -11.77 -6.06
N SER A 271 -14.72 -10.76 -6.61
CA SER A 271 -15.23 -10.76 -7.99
C SER A 271 -14.15 -10.77 -9.09
N LYS A 272 -12.88 -10.46 -8.76
CA LYS A 272 -11.78 -10.27 -9.73
C LYS A 272 -10.74 -11.39 -9.75
N CYS A 273 -10.99 -12.48 -9.04
CA CYS A 273 -10.08 -13.62 -9.02
C CYS A 273 -10.82 -14.93 -8.75
N ASN A 274 -10.15 -16.06 -8.96
CA ASN A 274 -10.68 -17.37 -8.59
C ASN A 274 -10.50 -17.65 -7.08
N MET A 275 -11.26 -18.60 -6.53
CA MET A 275 -11.23 -18.96 -5.09
C MET A 275 -9.84 -19.28 -4.55
N ARG A 276 -8.95 -19.86 -5.37
CA ARG A 276 -7.59 -20.21 -4.94
C ARG A 276 -6.73 -18.97 -4.71
N ILE A 277 -6.88 -17.96 -5.56
CA ILE A 277 -6.19 -16.67 -5.46
C ILE A 277 -6.85 -15.80 -4.41
N LEU A 278 -8.19 -15.73 -4.39
CA LEU A 278 -8.95 -14.97 -3.40
C LEU A 278 -8.56 -15.33 -1.96
N ASN A 279 -8.45 -16.64 -1.70
CA ASN A 279 -8.03 -17.12 -0.40
C ASN A 279 -6.64 -16.61 0.03
N LEU A 280 -5.73 -16.44 -0.92
CA LEU A 280 -4.41 -15.89 -0.65
C LEU A 280 -4.48 -14.37 -0.44
N ILE A 281 -5.34 -13.66 -1.19
CA ILE A 281 -5.55 -12.22 -1.03
C ILE A 281 -6.09 -11.92 0.38
N TYR A 282 -7.14 -12.63 0.82
CA TYR A 282 -7.68 -12.40 2.16
C TYR A 282 -6.69 -12.80 3.25
N MET A 283 -5.92 -13.87 3.04
CA MET A 283 -4.84 -14.22 3.97
C MET A 283 -3.76 -13.14 4.04
N ILE A 284 -3.41 -12.49 2.93
CA ILE A 284 -2.50 -11.33 2.95
C ILE A 284 -3.14 -10.22 3.77
N PHE A 285 -4.38 -9.83 3.49
CA PHE A 285 -5.05 -8.73 4.20
C PHE A 285 -5.18 -8.99 5.71
N LEU A 286 -5.44 -10.23 6.13
CA LEU A 286 -5.47 -10.60 7.55
C LEU A 286 -4.10 -10.56 8.24
N LEU A 287 -3.03 -10.80 7.50
CA LEU A 287 -1.66 -10.80 8.03
C LEU A 287 -1.00 -9.41 7.95
N GLU A 288 -1.47 -8.54 7.07
CA GLU A 288 -1.01 -7.16 7.00
C GLU A 288 -1.46 -6.38 8.24
N LYS A 289 -0.57 -5.53 8.75
CA LYS A 289 -0.89 -4.67 9.90
C LYS A 289 -1.88 -3.57 9.56
N ASN A 290 -1.84 -3.08 8.32
CA ASN A 290 -2.66 -1.98 7.89
C ASN A 290 -4.00 -2.51 7.36
N PRO A 291 -5.13 -2.26 8.03
CA PRO A 291 -6.43 -2.75 7.58
C PRO A 291 -6.84 -2.15 6.22
N PHE A 292 -6.28 -0.98 5.87
CA PHE A 292 -6.52 -0.28 4.61
C PHE A 292 -5.53 -0.65 3.50
N PHE A 293 -4.75 -1.73 3.66
CA PHE A 293 -3.76 -2.13 2.66
C PHE A 293 -4.34 -2.37 1.26
N TYR A 294 -5.64 -2.66 1.17
CA TYR A 294 -6.35 -2.83 -0.10
C TYR A 294 -6.29 -1.59 -1.01
N PHE A 295 -6.10 -0.37 -0.48
CA PHE A 295 -5.87 0.83 -1.29
C PHE A 295 -4.57 0.73 -2.10
N TYR A 296 -3.47 0.37 -1.45
CA TYR A 296 -2.17 0.21 -2.13
C TYR A 296 -2.15 -1.01 -3.04
N PHE A 297 -2.90 -2.05 -2.67
CA PHE A 297 -3.09 -3.22 -3.51
C PHE A 297 -3.87 -2.86 -4.79
N SER A 298 -4.94 -2.06 -4.69
CA SER A 298 -5.69 -1.50 -5.84
C SER A 298 -4.78 -0.65 -6.73
N LEU A 299 -3.97 0.24 -6.12
CA LEU A 299 -3.06 1.11 -6.89
C LEU A 299 -1.99 0.29 -7.62
N ALA A 300 -1.39 -0.68 -6.93
CA ALA A 300 -0.41 -1.57 -7.52
C ALA A 300 -0.99 -2.35 -8.71
N LEU A 301 -2.23 -2.84 -8.57
CA LEU A 301 -2.94 -3.53 -9.63
C LEU A 301 -3.12 -2.62 -10.86
N LEU A 302 -3.56 -1.38 -10.64
CA LEU A 302 -3.78 -0.40 -11.71
C LEU A 302 -2.46 -0.05 -12.43
N ILE A 303 -1.41 0.32 -11.71
CA ILE A 303 -0.11 0.71 -12.30
C ILE A 303 0.54 -0.46 -13.05
N LEU A 304 0.40 -1.70 -12.56
CA LEU A 304 0.94 -2.87 -13.26
C LEU A 304 0.27 -3.14 -14.61
N HIS A 305 -0.94 -2.63 -14.82
CA HIS A 305 -1.64 -2.66 -16.11
C HIS A 305 -1.48 -1.37 -16.91
N ARG A 306 -0.73 -0.36 -16.43
CA ARG A 306 -0.64 0.98 -17.05
C ARG A 306 -0.25 0.95 -18.53
N ASN A 307 0.70 0.09 -18.90
CA ASN A 307 1.21 0.03 -20.28
C ASN A 307 0.10 -0.35 -21.25
N ILE A 308 -0.85 -1.19 -20.82
CA ILE A 308 -1.98 -1.59 -21.65
C ILE A 308 -2.92 -0.40 -21.84
N PHE A 309 -3.15 0.42 -20.81
CA PHE A 309 -3.99 1.62 -20.91
C PHE A 309 -3.37 2.70 -21.81
N LEU A 310 -2.04 2.79 -21.84
CA LEU A 310 -1.31 3.77 -22.64
C LEU A 310 -1.32 3.47 -24.15
N CYS A 311 -1.43 2.19 -24.52
CA CYS A 311 -1.38 1.75 -25.91
C CYS A 311 -2.77 1.59 -26.55
N VAL A 312 -3.84 1.79 -25.80
CA VAL A 312 -5.21 1.49 -26.24
C VAL A 312 -5.98 2.78 -26.45
N ASP A 313 -6.83 2.80 -27.48
CA ASP A 313 -7.70 3.94 -27.77
C ASP A 313 -8.60 4.26 -26.58
N ASN A 314 -8.79 5.57 -26.35
CA ASN A 314 -9.57 6.11 -25.25
C ASN A 314 -10.98 5.50 -25.10
N SER A 315 -11.61 5.09 -26.21
CA SER A 315 -12.94 4.47 -26.21
C SER A 315 -12.98 3.09 -25.54
N ASN A 316 -11.87 2.33 -25.58
CA ASN A 316 -11.80 0.95 -25.09
C ASN A 316 -11.33 0.87 -23.63
N LEU A 317 -10.92 2.00 -23.05
CA LEU A 317 -10.41 2.11 -21.69
C LEU A 317 -11.39 1.58 -20.61
N PRO A 318 -12.70 1.92 -20.59
CA PRO A 318 -13.61 1.42 -19.55
C PRO A 318 -13.77 -0.10 -19.57
N GLU A 319 -13.85 -0.70 -20.76
CA GLU A 319 -13.94 -2.15 -20.90
C GLU A 319 -12.67 -2.83 -20.35
N LEU A 320 -11.50 -2.30 -20.69
CA LEU A 320 -10.22 -2.84 -20.24
C LEU A 320 -10.04 -2.70 -18.71
N LEU A 321 -10.42 -1.56 -18.14
CA LEU A 321 -10.42 -1.33 -16.69
C LEU A 321 -11.35 -2.32 -15.98
N SER A 322 -12.52 -2.61 -16.55
CA SER A 322 -13.48 -3.58 -15.99
C SER A 322 -12.92 -5.01 -15.98
N LYS A 323 -12.08 -5.37 -16.96
CA LYS A 323 -11.50 -6.71 -17.17
C LYS A 323 -10.25 -6.99 -16.32
N ILE A 324 -9.73 -6.00 -15.61
CA ILE A 324 -8.58 -6.17 -14.71
C ILE A 324 -8.88 -7.29 -13.70
N ASN A 325 -7.98 -8.27 -13.65
CA ASN A 325 -8.13 -9.46 -12.80
C ASN A 325 -6.78 -9.92 -12.24
N ILE A 326 -6.84 -10.78 -11.23
CA ILE A 326 -5.66 -11.39 -10.62
C ILE A 326 -5.64 -12.87 -10.99
N PHE A 327 -4.99 -13.15 -12.12
CA PHE A 327 -5.06 -14.44 -12.80
C PHE A 327 -4.19 -15.53 -12.16
N ASN A 328 -3.05 -15.18 -11.56
CA ASN A 328 -2.16 -16.20 -10.98
C ASN A 328 -1.32 -15.71 -9.79
N LYS A 329 -0.67 -16.66 -9.10
CA LYS A 329 0.16 -16.40 -7.92
C LYS A 329 1.40 -15.56 -8.22
N LYS A 330 1.98 -15.67 -9.42
CA LYS A 330 3.16 -14.88 -9.81
C LYS A 330 2.78 -13.40 -9.92
N PHE A 331 1.62 -13.12 -10.52
CA PHE A 331 1.08 -11.78 -10.63
C PHE A 331 0.67 -11.23 -9.26
N LEU A 332 -0.05 -12.01 -8.44
CA LEU A 332 -0.37 -11.66 -7.05
C LEU A 332 0.90 -11.26 -6.26
N LYS A 333 2.00 -12.02 -6.41
CA LYS A 333 3.29 -11.71 -5.77
C LYS A 333 3.85 -10.34 -6.20
N LYS A 334 3.70 -9.96 -7.47
CA LYS A 334 4.10 -8.64 -7.98
C LYS A 334 3.20 -7.54 -7.40
N VAL A 335 1.88 -7.73 -7.44
CA VAL A 335 0.89 -6.78 -6.91
C VAL A 335 1.15 -6.51 -5.43
N TRP A 336 1.31 -7.56 -4.62
CA TRP A 336 1.58 -7.42 -3.19
C TRP A 336 2.90 -6.71 -2.90
N ALA A 337 4.00 -7.15 -3.53
CA ALA A 337 5.31 -6.54 -3.30
C ALA A 337 5.35 -5.08 -3.71
N PHE A 338 4.70 -4.73 -4.82
CA PHE A 338 4.60 -3.36 -5.28
C PHE A 338 3.67 -2.52 -4.40
N GLY A 339 2.54 -3.08 -3.95
CA GLY A 339 1.66 -2.44 -2.96
C GLY A 339 2.40 -2.09 -1.66
N LYS A 340 3.23 -3.00 -1.13
CA LYS A 340 4.09 -2.71 0.04
C LYS A 340 5.12 -1.62 -0.21
N TYR A 341 5.64 -1.53 -1.44
CA TYR A 341 6.53 -0.44 -1.82
C TYR A 341 5.76 0.90 -1.82
N LEU A 342 4.59 0.95 -2.46
CA LEU A 342 3.75 2.15 -2.53
C LEU A 342 3.33 2.63 -1.13
N GLU A 343 2.90 1.71 -0.26
CA GLU A 343 2.58 2.02 1.13
C GLU A 343 3.74 2.71 1.85
N ARG A 344 4.97 2.20 1.71
CA ARG A 344 6.18 2.79 2.34
C ARG A 344 6.55 4.15 1.77
N GLN A 345 6.13 4.47 0.55
CA GLN A 345 6.34 5.75 -0.10
C GLN A 345 5.15 6.72 0.09
N THR A 346 4.12 6.32 0.84
CA THR A 346 2.95 7.16 1.11
C THR A 346 3.05 7.76 2.50
N PRO A 347 2.74 9.06 2.69
CA PRO A 347 2.63 9.64 4.02
C PRO A 347 1.63 8.88 4.90
N VAL A 348 1.98 8.64 6.16
CA VAL A 348 1.15 7.90 7.13
C VAL A 348 -0.19 8.61 7.35
N SER A 349 -0.20 9.93 7.18
CA SER A 349 -1.39 10.79 7.17
C SER A 349 -2.49 10.30 6.24
N PHE A 350 -2.17 9.60 5.14
CA PHE A 350 -3.19 9.00 4.28
C PHE A 350 -4.03 7.97 5.02
N VAL A 351 -3.38 7.07 5.76
CA VAL A 351 -4.03 6.02 6.55
C VAL A 351 -4.76 6.62 7.74
N HIS A 352 -4.20 7.64 8.39
CA HIS A 352 -4.88 8.34 9.48
C HIS A 352 -6.21 8.98 9.05
N LYS A 353 -6.31 9.52 7.82
CA LYS A 353 -7.58 10.02 7.28
C LYS A 353 -8.62 8.92 7.19
N LEU A 354 -8.23 7.72 6.74
CA LEU A 354 -9.15 6.58 6.63
C LEU A 354 -9.65 6.14 8.00
N PHE A 355 -8.79 6.08 9.01
CA PHE A 355 -9.21 5.84 10.40
C PHE A 355 -10.13 6.93 10.93
N PHE A 356 -9.81 8.20 10.68
CA PHE A 356 -10.67 9.32 11.06
C PHE A 356 -12.06 9.18 10.45
N ILE A 357 -12.17 8.90 9.15
CA ILE A 357 -13.46 8.72 8.47
C ILE A 357 -14.21 7.52 9.04
N LYS A 358 -13.53 6.38 9.25
CA LYS A 358 -14.12 5.19 9.86
C LYS A 358 -14.71 5.51 11.25
N ASN A 359 -13.98 6.24 12.09
CA ASN A 359 -14.43 6.63 13.42
C ASN A 359 -15.59 7.65 13.38
N VAL A 360 -15.50 8.64 12.50
CA VAL A 360 -16.58 9.63 12.31
C VAL A 360 -17.85 8.96 11.82
N LEU A 361 -17.75 7.96 10.93
CA LEU A 361 -18.91 7.22 10.44
C LEU A 361 -19.72 6.60 11.58
N ILE A 362 -19.06 5.98 12.56
CA ILE A 362 -19.69 5.36 13.72
C ILE A 362 -20.62 6.36 14.43
N HIS A 363 -20.15 7.60 14.65
CA HIS A 363 -20.93 8.65 15.30
C HIS A 363 -22.05 9.22 14.41
N LEU A 364 -21.82 9.34 13.09
CA LEU A 364 -22.83 9.83 12.15
C LEU A 364 -23.95 8.81 11.85
N THR A 365 -23.82 7.60 12.39
CA THR A 365 -24.75 6.49 12.15
C THR A 365 -25.57 6.09 13.37
N SER A 366 -25.24 6.58 14.57
CA SER A 366 -25.96 6.22 15.80
C SER A 366 -27.34 6.89 15.91
N GLU A 367 -27.62 7.93 15.12
CA GLU A 367 -28.88 8.67 15.17
C GLU A 367 -29.36 8.97 13.73
N ASN A 368 -30.50 8.41 13.30
CA ASN A 368 -31.08 8.70 11.98
C ASN A 368 -31.83 10.04 11.99
N SER A 369 -31.09 11.15 12.04
CA SER A 369 -31.65 12.50 11.88
C SER A 369 -31.23 13.11 10.54
N ALA A 370 -32.08 13.98 9.96
CA ALA A 370 -31.76 14.75 8.76
C ALA A 370 -30.46 15.57 8.91
N GLU A 371 -30.11 15.93 10.15
CA GLU A 371 -28.87 16.63 10.48
C GLU A 371 -27.60 15.79 10.17
N ASN A 372 -27.66 14.47 10.36
CA ASN A 372 -26.54 13.59 10.04
C ASN A 372 -26.32 13.43 8.53
N TYR A 373 -27.37 13.59 7.73
CA TYR A 373 -27.27 13.66 6.28
C TYR A 373 -26.48 14.89 5.83
N GLU A 374 -26.81 16.06 6.37
CA GLU A 374 -26.10 17.30 6.07
C GLU A 374 -24.63 17.24 6.51
N LYS A 375 -24.37 16.71 7.71
CA LYS A 375 -22.98 16.50 8.19
C LYS A 375 -22.17 15.59 7.27
N LYS A 376 -22.77 14.51 6.77
CA LYS A 376 -22.15 13.65 5.74
C LYS A 376 -21.85 14.45 4.48
N ASN A 377 -22.81 15.18 3.93
CA ASN A 377 -22.61 15.99 2.73
C ASN A 377 -21.50 17.03 2.88
N VAL A 378 -21.44 17.73 4.02
CA VAL A 378 -20.35 18.67 4.32
C VAL A 378 -19.00 17.96 4.32
N LEU A 379 -18.89 16.80 4.97
CA LEU A 379 -17.65 16.04 5.01
C LEU A 379 -17.25 15.53 3.62
N LEU A 380 -18.21 15.03 2.84
CA LEU A 380 -18.00 14.58 1.47
C LEU A 380 -17.52 15.72 0.58
N ASN A 381 -18.14 16.90 0.69
CA ASN A 381 -17.75 18.10 -0.05
C ASN A 381 -16.35 18.58 0.36
N PHE A 382 -16.01 18.50 1.65
CA PHE A 382 -14.65 18.78 2.12
C PHE A 382 -13.63 17.84 1.46
N PHE A 383 -13.86 16.52 1.46
CA PHE A 383 -12.93 15.58 0.80
C PHE A 383 -12.88 15.75 -0.72
N LYS A 384 -14.01 16.06 -1.37
CA LYS A 384 -14.08 16.40 -2.80
C LYS A 384 -13.25 17.64 -3.14
N SER A 385 -13.16 18.61 -2.23
CA SER A 385 -12.40 19.85 -2.45
C SER A 385 -10.88 19.65 -2.41
N ILE A 386 -10.40 18.53 -1.85
CA ILE A 386 -8.97 18.24 -1.72
C ILE A 386 -8.52 17.42 -2.93
N ASP A 387 -7.64 17.98 -3.76
CA ASP A 387 -7.12 17.32 -4.96
C ASP A 387 -5.65 16.89 -4.83
N TYR A 388 -5.09 16.89 -3.61
CA TYR A 388 -3.70 16.57 -3.33
C TYR A 388 -3.52 15.73 -2.05
N MET A 389 -2.36 15.09 -1.92
CA MET A 389 -2.00 14.32 -0.72
C MET A 389 -1.64 15.26 0.43
N SER A 390 -2.62 15.64 1.25
CA SER A 390 -2.35 16.42 2.46
C SER A 390 -1.62 15.58 3.54
N VAL A 391 -0.66 16.20 4.23
CA VAL A 391 0.16 15.59 5.28
C VAL A 391 -0.06 16.34 6.58
N ASN A 392 -0.27 15.61 7.68
CA ASN A 392 -0.45 16.16 9.02
C ASN A 392 0.87 16.82 9.49
N SER A 393 0.75 17.98 10.13
CA SER A 393 1.88 18.72 10.69
C SER A 393 2.69 17.89 11.69
N TYR A 394 2.06 17.02 12.48
CA TYR A 394 2.75 16.14 13.41
C TYR A 394 3.68 15.15 12.69
N GLU A 395 3.24 14.57 11.56
CA GLU A 395 4.09 13.69 10.75
C GLU A 395 5.28 14.45 10.17
N ILE A 396 5.06 15.69 9.72
CA ILE A 396 6.13 16.57 9.23
C ILE A 396 7.17 16.83 10.33
N LEU A 397 6.72 17.24 11.51
CA LEU A 397 7.59 17.53 12.65
C LEU A 397 8.37 16.30 13.10
N LYS A 398 7.70 15.15 13.23
CA LYS A 398 8.35 13.89 13.57
C LYS A 398 9.45 13.53 12.58
N ASN A 399 9.17 13.60 11.28
CA ASN A 399 10.17 13.32 10.25
C ASN A 399 11.36 14.29 10.30
N LEU A 400 11.12 15.57 10.57
CA LEU A 400 12.18 16.57 10.75
C LEU A 400 13.06 16.26 11.97
N CYS A 401 12.44 15.93 13.12
CA CYS A 401 13.14 15.58 14.35
C CYS A 401 13.99 14.30 14.19
N GLU A 402 13.50 13.31 13.45
CA GLU A 402 14.24 12.08 13.13
C GLU A 402 15.37 12.29 12.09
N GLY A 403 15.56 13.51 11.58
CA GLY A 403 16.56 13.82 10.54
C GLY A 403 16.22 13.24 9.17
N ASN A 404 14.98 12.80 8.96
CA ASN A 404 14.49 12.27 7.70
C ASN A 404 14.18 13.43 6.73
N ASN A 405 15.21 13.90 6.01
CA ASN A 405 15.11 14.95 4.98
C ASN A 405 14.48 14.42 3.67
N LYS A 406 13.31 13.77 3.74
CA LYS A 406 12.59 13.23 2.59
C LYS A 406 11.69 14.26 1.90
N TYR A 407 11.36 15.35 2.59
CA TYR A 407 10.46 16.38 2.10
C TYR A 407 11.21 17.64 1.71
N LEU A 408 10.78 18.24 0.60
CA LEU A 408 11.13 19.60 0.24
C LEU A 408 9.98 20.51 0.66
N PHE A 409 10.22 21.41 1.62
CA PHE A 409 9.20 22.34 2.09
C PHE A 409 9.22 23.60 1.24
N LEU A 410 8.09 23.90 0.61
CA LEU A 410 7.87 25.11 -0.17
C LEU A 410 6.84 25.97 0.55
N ASP A 411 7.26 27.13 1.05
CA ASP A 411 6.38 28.07 1.73
C ASP A 411 5.79 29.03 0.69
N ILE A 412 4.49 28.93 0.45
CA ILE A 412 3.79 29.70 -0.58
C ILE A 412 3.23 31.04 -0.06
N ARG A 413 3.48 31.37 1.22
CA ARG A 413 3.00 32.63 1.82
C ARG A 413 3.83 33.82 1.32
N LEU A 414 3.26 35.01 1.46
CA LEU A 414 3.94 36.27 1.14
C LEU A 414 5.31 36.37 1.83
N ASN A 415 6.27 37.00 1.17
CA ASN A 415 7.64 37.10 1.67
C ASN A 415 7.73 37.84 3.01
N SER A 416 6.80 38.77 3.29
CA SER A 416 6.67 39.41 4.60
C SER A 416 6.43 38.39 5.73
N HIS A 417 5.48 37.47 5.55
CA HIS A 417 5.16 36.44 6.54
C HIS A 417 6.26 35.38 6.67
N PHE A 418 6.94 35.05 5.58
CA PHE A 418 8.07 34.12 5.64
C PHE A 418 9.25 34.69 6.42
N LYS A 419 9.55 35.98 6.21
CA LYS A 419 10.62 36.68 6.94
C LYS A 419 10.33 36.77 8.44
N SER A 420 9.06 36.91 8.84
CA SER A 420 8.70 36.94 10.26
C SER A 420 8.79 35.55 10.89
N PHE A 421 8.29 34.51 10.22
CA PHE A 421 8.35 33.14 10.72
C PHE A 421 8.22 32.13 9.58
N HIS A 422 9.14 31.17 9.52
CA HIS A 422 9.11 30.07 8.56
C HIS A 422 9.68 28.79 9.14
N LEU A 423 9.31 27.66 8.53
CA LEU A 423 9.85 26.36 8.88
C LEU A 423 11.33 26.29 8.46
N TYR A 424 12.21 25.79 9.34
CA TYR A 424 13.62 25.63 9.03
C TYR A 424 13.84 24.76 7.77
N ASN A 425 14.75 25.17 6.88
CA ASN A 425 14.98 24.58 5.55
C ASN A 425 13.82 24.67 4.54
N SER A 426 12.76 25.45 4.81
CA SER A 426 11.75 25.75 3.80
C SER A 426 12.23 26.80 2.78
N ILE A 427 11.72 26.71 1.56
CA ILE A 427 12.00 27.64 0.47
C ILE A 427 10.74 28.48 0.24
N ASN A 428 10.85 29.80 0.39
CA ASN A 428 9.77 30.71 0.00
C ASN A 428 9.54 30.65 -1.52
N MET A 429 8.30 30.41 -1.92
CA MET A 429 7.78 30.57 -3.27
C MET A 429 6.62 31.56 -3.27
N GLU A 430 6.94 32.84 -3.15
CA GLU A 430 5.98 33.92 -3.22
C GLU A 430 5.25 33.87 -4.57
N LEU A 431 3.92 33.71 -4.52
CA LEU A 431 3.07 33.58 -5.69
C LEU A 431 2.91 34.95 -6.39
N VAL A 432 3.95 35.40 -7.09
CA VAL A 432 3.88 36.57 -7.99
C VAL A 432 3.18 36.12 -9.29
N LYS A 433 2.36 36.99 -9.89
CA LYS A 433 1.49 36.72 -11.06
C LYS A 433 2.14 35.95 -12.23
N ASN A 434 3.48 35.91 -12.34
CA ASN A 434 4.22 35.11 -13.31
C ASN A 434 5.03 33.97 -12.65
N TYR A 435 4.41 32.79 -12.56
CA TYR A 435 5.01 31.54 -12.04
C TYR A 435 6.34 31.11 -12.71
N LEU A 436 6.67 31.63 -13.90
CA LEU A 436 7.80 31.19 -14.72
C LEU A 436 9.18 31.69 -14.26
N ASP A 437 9.25 32.84 -13.59
CA ASP A 437 10.54 33.48 -13.25
C ASP A 437 11.11 33.00 -11.92
N ILE A 438 10.25 32.57 -10.99
CA ILE A 438 10.65 32.03 -9.68
C ILE A 438 11.41 30.71 -9.86
N PHE A 439 10.90 29.79 -10.69
CA PHE A 439 11.51 28.46 -10.88
C PHE A 439 12.85 28.50 -11.64
N LYS A 440 13.07 29.45 -12.56
CA LYS A 440 14.37 29.59 -13.26
C LYS A 440 15.49 30.01 -12.30
N ASN A 441 15.18 30.85 -11.33
CA ASN A 441 16.16 31.45 -10.43
C ASN A 441 16.51 30.56 -9.22
N THR A 442 15.53 29.87 -8.61
CA THR A 442 15.82 28.98 -7.46
C THR A 442 16.51 27.68 -7.85
N ILE A 443 16.11 27.06 -8.96
CA ILE A 443 16.69 25.79 -9.45
C ILE A 443 18.16 25.94 -9.85
N SER A 444 18.53 27.09 -10.41
CA SER A 444 19.90 27.39 -10.85
C SER A 444 20.85 27.61 -9.66
N VAL A 445 20.36 28.13 -8.54
CA VAL A 445 21.12 28.33 -7.30
C VAL A 445 21.41 27.00 -6.59
N GLU A 446 20.46 26.07 -6.56
CA GLU A 446 20.66 24.73 -5.99
C GLU A 446 21.63 23.86 -6.81
N HIS A 447 21.56 23.92 -8.14
CA HIS A 447 22.50 23.19 -9.01
C HIS A 447 23.97 23.61 -8.78
N LYS A 448 24.22 24.87 -8.40
CA LYS A 448 25.55 25.33 -7.99
C LYS A 448 25.97 24.74 -6.64
N LYS A 449 25.07 24.67 -5.65
CA LYS A 449 25.33 24.09 -4.32
C LYS A 449 25.53 22.58 -4.36
N GLU A 450 24.75 21.84 -5.15
CA GLU A 450 24.92 20.39 -5.32
C GLU A 450 26.19 20.01 -6.09
N LYS A 451 26.58 20.77 -7.13
CA LYS A 451 27.85 20.55 -7.84
C LYS A 451 29.06 20.69 -6.91
N ILE A 452 28.98 21.54 -5.90
CA ILE A 452 30.02 21.71 -4.87
C ILE A 452 30.04 20.51 -3.92
N LYS A 453 28.88 19.98 -3.51
CA LYS A 453 28.77 18.80 -2.63
C LYS A 453 29.15 17.48 -3.33
N ARG A 454 28.81 17.28 -4.61
CA ARG A 454 29.14 16.07 -5.39
C ARG A 454 30.64 15.93 -5.68
N LYS A 455 31.42 17.01 -5.65
CA LYS A 455 32.89 16.95 -5.76
C LYS A 455 33.59 16.30 -4.54
N LYS A 456 32.88 16.03 -3.44
CA LYS A 456 33.46 15.52 -2.18
C LYS A 456 33.09 14.07 -1.81
N LYS A 457 32.20 13.37 -2.53
CA LYS A 457 31.85 11.96 -2.21
C LYS A 457 32.41 11.00 -3.26
N LYS A 458 33.24 10.04 -2.82
CA LYS A 458 33.64 8.87 -3.62
C LYS A 458 32.40 8.01 -3.92
N ALA A 459 32.35 7.48 -5.14
CA ALA A 459 31.24 6.70 -5.66
C ALA A 459 31.16 5.32 -4.98
N CYS A 460 29.99 4.97 -4.46
CA CYS A 460 29.61 3.61 -4.08
C CYS A 460 28.85 2.97 -5.25
N ASP A 461 29.13 1.71 -5.54
CA ASP A 461 28.70 0.98 -6.73
C ASP A 461 27.18 0.77 -6.81
N MET A 462 26.55 1.42 -7.80
CA MET A 462 25.20 1.11 -8.31
C MET A 462 25.24 0.81 -9.82
N LYS A 463 26.22 0.05 -10.29
CA LYS A 463 26.51 -0.08 -11.74
C LYS A 463 25.65 -1.07 -12.54
N LYS A 464 24.73 -1.83 -11.95
CA LYS A 464 24.05 -2.91 -12.71
C LYS A 464 22.74 -2.54 -13.40
N ILE A 465 22.09 -1.42 -13.07
CA ILE A 465 20.81 -1.02 -13.69
C ILE A 465 20.98 0.14 -14.70
N TRP A 466 22.06 0.91 -14.59
CA TRP A 466 22.23 2.18 -15.32
C TRP A 466 22.66 2.03 -16.80
N TYR A 467 23.19 0.88 -17.21
CA TYR A 467 23.72 0.72 -18.57
C TYR A 467 22.66 0.30 -19.60
N ILE A 468 21.54 -0.29 -19.15
CA ILE A 468 20.52 -0.86 -20.04
C ILE A 468 19.61 0.23 -20.66
N LEU A 469 19.48 1.41 -20.04
CA LEU A 469 18.50 2.43 -20.42
C LEU A 469 19.11 3.72 -21.01
N LYS A 470 20.36 3.72 -21.46
CA LYS A 470 21.06 5.00 -21.68
C LYS A 470 20.87 5.64 -23.06
N VAL A 471 20.52 4.87 -24.09
CA VAL A 471 20.46 5.37 -25.48
C VAL A 471 19.33 4.66 -26.25
N TYR A 472 18.43 5.46 -26.84
CA TYR A 472 17.50 5.04 -27.90
C TYR A 472 17.75 5.96 -29.10
N ASP A 473 18.35 5.43 -30.16
CA ASP A 473 18.69 6.18 -31.39
C ASP A 473 19.42 7.52 -31.10
N ASP A 474 18.89 8.64 -31.61
CA ASP A 474 19.43 10.00 -31.44
C ASP A 474 18.94 10.70 -30.16
N LYS A 475 18.39 9.96 -29.20
CA LYS A 475 17.78 10.51 -27.99
C LYS A 475 18.44 9.97 -26.72
N GLU A 476 18.69 10.87 -25.76
CA GLU A 476 19.24 10.52 -24.45
C GLU A 476 18.18 10.57 -23.35
N VAL A 477 18.27 9.62 -22.41
CA VAL A 477 17.39 9.52 -21.24
C VAL A 477 17.72 10.56 -20.17
N VAL A 478 16.72 11.34 -19.80
CA VAL A 478 16.83 12.43 -18.82
C VAL A 478 16.35 11.95 -17.45
N GLY A 479 17.29 11.54 -16.58
CA GLY A 479 17.01 10.97 -15.26
C GLY A 479 16.95 11.98 -14.11
N ASN A 480 16.18 13.06 -14.22
CA ASN A 480 15.98 13.97 -13.09
C ASN A 480 14.49 14.26 -12.89
N ASP A 481 13.97 13.99 -11.69
CA ASP A 481 12.58 14.26 -11.28
C ASP A 481 12.20 15.73 -11.53
N LYS A 482 13.20 16.61 -11.47
CA LYS A 482 13.12 18.04 -11.79
C LYS A 482 12.73 18.31 -13.26
N TYR A 483 13.23 17.51 -14.21
CA TYR A 483 12.88 17.63 -15.63
C TYR A 483 11.46 17.12 -15.91
N LEU A 484 11.00 16.08 -15.19
CA LEU A 484 9.63 15.58 -15.28
C LEU A 484 8.64 16.64 -14.79
N PHE A 485 8.92 17.24 -13.64
CA PHE A 485 8.12 18.34 -13.10
C PHE A 485 8.06 19.54 -14.06
N CYS A 486 9.21 19.96 -14.63
CA CYS A 486 9.23 21.04 -15.62
C CYS A 486 8.48 20.70 -16.92
N PHE A 487 8.50 19.44 -17.36
CA PHE A 487 7.76 18.98 -18.53
C PHE A 487 6.25 19.01 -18.29
N LEU A 488 5.77 18.43 -17.18
CA LEU A 488 4.35 18.40 -16.82
C LEU A 488 3.78 19.82 -16.65
N LEU A 489 4.54 20.73 -16.03
CA LEU A 489 4.17 22.13 -15.93
C LEU A 489 4.03 22.81 -17.28
N ARG A 490 5.00 22.62 -18.19
CA ARG A 490 4.96 23.25 -19.52
C ARG A 490 3.81 22.72 -20.37
N LYS A 491 3.50 21.42 -20.27
CA LYS A 491 2.33 20.81 -20.92
C LYS A 491 1.02 21.42 -20.38
N LYS A 492 0.89 21.58 -19.06
CA LYS A 492 -0.29 22.21 -18.43
C LYS A 492 -0.57 23.64 -18.92
N TYR A 493 0.46 24.38 -19.31
CA TYR A 493 0.35 25.77 -19.78
C TYR A 493 0.59 25.94 -21.30
N ASN A 494 0.45 24.88 -22.10
CA ASN A 494 0.60 24.90 -23.57
C ASN A 494 1.90 25.55 -24.10
N MET A 495 3.03 25.31 -23.41
CA MET A 495 4.33 25.86 -23.80
C MET A 495 5.15 24.87 -24.63
N ASN A 496 5.93 25.37 -25.60
CA ASN A 496 6.82 24.56 -26.44
C ASN A 496 7.79 23.71 -25.59
N CYS A 497 7.77 22.40 -25.82
CA CYS A 497 8.58 21.41 -25.13
C CYS A 497 9.58 20.76 -26.09
N LEU A 498 10.87 20.79 -25.74
CA LEU A 498 11.96 20.13 -26.48
C LEU A 498 12.16 18.66 -26.08
N VAL A 499 11.21 18.08 -25.36
CA VAL A 499 11.30 16.76 -24.73
C VAL A 499 10.08 15.95 -25.14
N SER A 500 10.30 14.73 -25.63
CA SER A 500 9.23 13.77 -25.95
C SER A 500 9.10 12.72 -24.85
N TYR A 501 7.90 12.16 -24.72
CA TYR A 501 7.57 11.14 -23.73
C TYR A 501 7.45 9.78 -24.43
N ASP A 502 8.13 8.76 -23.94
CA ASP A 502 7.85 7.37 -24.29
C ASP A 502 8.14 6.47 -23.07
N ASP A 503 7.23 5.56 -22.75
CA ASP A 503 7.36 4.54 -21.68
C ASP A 503 8.02 4.99 -20.35
N ASN A 504 7.54 6.09 -19.76
CA ASN A 504 8.04 6.68 -18.49
C ASN A 504 9.50 7.18 -18.53
N ILE A 505 10.05 7.41 -19.71
CA ILE A 505 11.41 7.89 -19.90
C ILE A 505 11.37 9.22 -20.67
N LEU A 506 11.93 10.28 -20.07
CA LEU A 506 12.06 11.59 -20.73
C LEU A 506 13.20 11.53 -21.74
N LEU A 507 12.92 11.81 -23.01
CA LEU A 507 13.88 11.73 -24.10
C LEU A 507 14.22 13.13 -24.64
N LYS A 508 15.52 13.45 -24.73
CA LYS A 508 16.02 14.70 -25.34
C LYS A 508 16.73 14.40 -26.66
N LYS A 509 16.41 15.15 -27.73
CA LYS A 509 17.17 15.13 -29.00
C LYS A 509 18.63 15.52 -28.76
N LYS A 510 19.56 14.75 -29.32
CA LYS A 510 20.98 15.09 -29.33
C LYS A 510 21.19 16.43 -30.05
N THR A 511 21.86 17.36 -29.39
CA THR A 511 22.42 18.54 -30.06
C THR A 511 23.80 18.15 -30.57
N ASP A 512 23.92 17.91 -31.87
CA ASP A 512 25.20 17.60 -32.53
C ASP A 512 26.14 18.80 -32.47
N GLN A 513 26.97 18.85 -31.43
CA GLN A 513 28.29 19.47 -31.51
C GLN A 513 29.22 18.72 -30.56
N VAL A 514 29.84 17.63 -31.04
CA VAL A 514 31.31 17.42 -31.02
C VAL A 514 31.60 16.25 -31.97
N LYS A 515 32.44 16.51 -32.98
CA LYS A 515 32.95 15.57 -33.98
C LYS A 515 33.41 14.25 -33.36
N ARG A 516 32.90 13.13 -33.87
CA ARG A 516 33.43 11.77 -33.66
C ARG A 516 34.88 11.71 -34.15
N LYS A 517 35.81 11.22 -33.33
CA LYS A 517 37.01 10.52 -33.83
C LYS A 517 36.74 9.02 -33.71
N SER A 518 36.84 8.33 -34.84
CA SER A 518 36.71 6.90 -35.00
C SER A 518 37.76 6.13 -34.20
N ASN A 519 37.39 4.93 -33.78
CA ASN A 519 38.26 3.97 -33.12
C ASN A 519 39.42 3.55 -34.04
N GLN A 520 40.65 3.68 -33.56
CA GLN A 520 41.72 2.75 -33.89
C GLN A 520 42.26 2.18 -32.58
N ILE A 521 42.14 0.87 -32.44
CA ILE A 521 42.87 0.09 -31.45
C ILE A 521 44.34 0.19 -31.87
N ASN A 522 45.22 0.64 -30.98
CA ASN A 522 46.66 0.53 -31.20
C ASN A 522 47.35 0.01 -29.93
N PHE A 523 48.08 -1.09 -30.12
CA PHE A 523 48.87 -1.79 -29.12
C PHE A 523 50.07 -0.91 -28.73
N GLY A 524 50.10 -0.42 -27.50
CA GLY A 524 51.16 0.47 -27.03
C GLY A 524 51.16 0.67 -25.51
N ALA A 525 50.74 -0.36 -24.77
CA ALA A 525 50.82 -0.37 -23.30
C ALA A 525 52.15 -0.97 -22.79
N LEU A 526 53.12 -1.19 -23.68
CA LEU A 526 54.54 -1.17 -23.36
C LEU A 526 55.12 0.12 -23.94
N GLU A 527 56.03 0.75 -23.21
CA GLU A 527 56.68 2.04 -23.51
C GLU A 527 55.88 3.29 -23.15
N ASN A 528 55.97 3.71 -21.88
CA ASN A 528 56.72 4.92 -21.53
C ASN A 528 56.57 5.28 -20.05
N LYS A 529 57.42 4.66 -19.22
CA LYS A 529 58.01 5.34 -18.05
C LYS A 529 58.85 6.50 -18.58
N ASN A 530 58.29 7.70 -18.83
CA ASN A 530 59.06 8.97 -18.94
C ASN A 530 58.24 10.25 -19.23
N ARG A 531 57.06 10.45 -18.61
CA ARG A 531 56.37 11.78 -18.65
C ARG A 531 55.86 12.23 -17.28
N LYS A 532 56.80 12.44 -16.35
CA LYS A 532 56.58 13.25 -15.13
C LYS A 532 57.44 14.53 -15.04
N LYS A 533 58.20 14.89 -16.08
CA LYS A 533 59.11 16.07 -16.05
C LYS A 533 58.65 17.32 -16.83
N SER A 534 57.47 17.35 -17.46
CA SER A 534 57.06 18.51 -18.30
C SER A 534 55.98 19.44 -17.73
N LYS A 535 55.49 19.22 -16.50
CA LYS A 535 54.48 20.11 -15.87
C LYS A 535 55.01 21.16 -14.89
N TRP A 536 56.30 21.16 -14.57
CA TRP A 536 56.93 22.22 -13.76
C TRP A 536 57.48 23.40 -14.56
N ASN A 537 57.80 23.23 -15.84
CA ASN A 537 58.42 24.30 -16.65
C ASN A 537 57.41 25.28 -17.31
N GLN A 538 56.11 25.16 -17.04
CA GLN A 538 55.07 26.07 -17.55
C GLN A 538 54.51 27.05 -16.50
N SER A 539 54.72 26.80 -15.20
CA SER A 539 54.40 27.77 -14.14
C SER A 539 55.43 28.90 -14.07
N ASP A 540 56.72 28.59 -14.27
CA ASP A 540 57.80 29.57 -14.09
C ASP A 540 57.92 30.58 -15.24
N LYS A 541 57.47 30.24 -16.45
CA LYS A 541 57.40 31.19 -17.58
C LYS A 541 56.30 32.25 -17.41
N LYS A 542 55.18 31.91 -16.76
CA LYS A 542 54.08 32.86 -16.51
C LYS A 542 54.39 33.88 -15.41
N ILE A 543 55.27 33.53 -14.46
CA ILE A 543 55.68 34.43 -13.38
C ILE A 543 56.69 35.46 -13.91
N LYS A 544 57.69 35.04 -14.71
CA LYS A 544 58.71 35.93 -15.30
C LYS A 544 58.15 36.94 -16.31
N ASP A 545 57.08 36.61 -17.03
CA ASP A 545 56.44 37.54 -17.99
C ASP A 545 55.58 38.62 -17.31
N ASN A 546 55.07 38.36 -16.11
CA ASN A 546 54.30 39.35 -15.34
C ASN A 546 55.20 40.35 -14.60
N GLU A 547 56.40 39.95 -14.18
CA GLU A 547 57.40 40.87 -13.60
C GLU A 547 57.98 41.83 -14.64
N LYS A 548 58.33 41.35 -15.84
CA LYS A 548 58.79 42.21 -16.95
C LYS A 548 57.74 43.24 -17.40
N LYS A 549 56.44 42.93 -17.31
CA LYS A 549 55.36 43.89 -17.59
C LYS A 549 55.20 44.94 -16.48
N ARG A 550 55.46 44.60 -15.21
CA ARG A 550 55.44 45.54 -14.07
C ARG A 550 56.64 46.51 -14.10
N GLU A 551 57.83 46.05 -14.47
CA GLU A 551 59.01 46.92 -14.62
C GLU A 551 58.89 47.90 -15.79
N LYS A 552 58.35 47.49 -16.94
CA LYS A 552 58.09 48.38 -18.08
C LYS A 552 57.07 49.49 -17.74
N LYS A 553 56.07 49.21 -16.88
CA LYS A 553 55.12 50.22 -16.38
C LYS A 553 55.76 51.19 -15.37
N LYS A 554 56.68 50.72 -14.51
CA LYS A 554 57.44 51.60 -13.58
C LYS A 554 58.44 52.51 -14.33
N LYS A 555 59.13 52.02 -15.37
CA LYS A 555 60.04 52.85 -16.20
C LYS A 555 59.29 53.91 -17.03
N LYS A 556 58.08 53.61 -17.52
CA LYS A 556 57.22 54.61 -18.21
C LYS A 556 56.65 55.69 -17.27
N LYS A 557 56.45 55.40 -15.98
CA LYS A 557 56.00 56.39 -14.99
C LYS A 557 57.14 57.31 -14.49
N LYS A 558 58.40 56.86 -14.51
CA LYS A 558 59.56 57.69 -14.16
C LYS A 558 60.03 58.63 -15.29
N LYS A 559 59.72 58.33 -16.57
CA LYS A 559 60.00 59.22 -17.73
C LYS A 559 58.91 60.28 -18.00
N LYS A 560 57.94 60.46 -17.11
CA LYS A 560 56.91 61.52 -17.18
C LYS A 560 56.98 62.51 -15.99
N LYS A 561 58.08 62.51 -15.24
CA LYS A 561 58.32 63.40 -14.08
C LYS A 561 59.73 64.04 -14.07
N ILE A 562 60.38 64.06 -15.23
CA ILE A 562 61.48 64.96 -15.63
C ILE A 562 61.06 65.42 -17.01
#